data_AF-A0A818XPB9-F1
#
_entry.id   AF-A0A818XPB9-F1
#
_cell.length_a   1.000
_cell.length_b   1.000
_cell.length_c   1.000
_cell.angle_alpha   90.00
_cell.angle_beta   90.00
_cell.angle_gamma   90.00
#
_symmetry.space_group_name_H-M   'P 1'
#
loop_
_entity.id
_entity.type
_entity.pdbx_description
1 polymer ?
#
loop_
_entity_poly.entity_id
_entity_poly.type
_entity_poly.pdbx_seq_one_letter_code
_entity_poly.pdbx_strand_id
1 'polypeptide(L)'
;MPGIRLFGRRFNFASDDLTIPSLIDIGLRLPLLVTFIVFRIKDESPDSTCPSTFYNGYFYPLLSVYAIITILASVMALISLRGTPVKNTRPRRHMPLLIYTRLIIVPIDISINVLGLILIIRVFHMCAIILRATIIATIILSWTVPIALFIILAFFIDLTGVISPEKKWEMRIKLIFCCGRGYGGQSSDIKNIVKTLQYLIDDERFDLVPSDVAAGLILLQHEDVLEERQLDIIQTAPLELLKEGLYYNSYAQSAFGWFSIAYQYRLTFLPRILLAMRFRSIGFCCACCSPCCQNPDSLNDPCGSQYSTLTYLLRKQKPVVLYANFLGAFHRAPFYIAADGEKKKIIVSIRGTLSATDILTDINAVEDVLETELFGNGHCHSGMHSAATYIRDDISTRLIDIFIKYPDYELIICGYSLGAGIASILAILFKPNYPHLKCYGIAMPGSVLSENLAMATRHFIYSYVVDVDMIGRASIRSLEHLRDRIIDALDKCNRNKLRILTMTLFGTLRKRRQTFHSVNSQTPALMDESFSPSTTLNIDSTISELVLNQTPADRAHLIMPGTIIHLYSINRVGLFSRKISYRACMSTYNRFSQLIVHPRMWLDHFPASYATALADVIENYDQSLQELT
;
A
#
# COMPACT_ATOMS: atom_id res chain seq x y z
N MET A 1 7.09 -3.44 20.65
CA MET A 1 6.66 -3.86 22.02
C MET A 1 5.58 -4.89 21.87
N PRO A 2 5.46 -5.89 22.76
CA PRO A 2 4.31 -6.78 22.71
C PRO A 2 3.01 -5.98 22.81
N GLY A 3 2.04 -6.35 21.98
CA GLY A 3 0.69 -5.81 22.04
C GLY A 3 0.15 -5.86 23.47
N ILE A 4 -0.55 -4.80 23.89
CA ILE A 4 -1.06 -4.73 25.26
C ILE A 4 -1.98 -5.93 25.53
N ARG A 5 -1.86 -6.53 26.72
CA ARG A 5 -2.78 -7.58 27.18
C ARG A 5 -3.74 -7.01 28.22
N LEU A 6 -5.04 -7.01 27.92
CA LEU A 6 -6.10 -6.64 28.86
C LEU A 6 -7.13 -7.76 28.91
N PHE A 7 -7.60 -8.09 30.10
CA PHE A 7 -8.63 -9.13 30.31
C PHE A 7 -8.24 -10.49 29.73
N GLY A 8 -6.94 -10.82 29.77
CA GLY A 8 -6.41 -12.05 29.18
C GLY A 8 -6.32 -12.07 27.64
N ARG A 9 -6.66 -10.97 26.96
CA ARG A 9 -6.63 -10.86 25.49
C ARG A 9 -5.51 -9.92 25.02
N ARG A 10 -4.82 -10.27 23.92
CA ARG A 10 -3.82 -9.42 23.24
C ARG A 10 -4.55 -8.41 22.34
N PHE A 11 -4.10 -7.15 22.39
CA PHE A 11 -4.62 -6.07 21.56
C PHE A 11 -3.59 -5.64 20.51
N ASN A 12 -4.06 -5.21 19.34
CA ASN A 12 -3.24 -4.76 18.21
C ASN A 12 -2.68 -3.33 18.37
N PHE A 13 -2.57 -2.84 19.59
CA PHE A 13 -1.93 -1.56 19.91
C PHE A 13 -0.99 -1.74 21.11
N ALA A 14 0.12 -0.99 21.09
CA ALA A 14 1.12 -1.02 22.13
C ALA A 14 0.91 0.10 23.16
N SER A 15 1.54 -0.05 24.32
CA SER A 15 1.42 0.93 25.42
C SER A 15 1.92 2.33 25.06
N ASP A 16 2.84 2.46 24.11
CA ASP A 16 3.39 3.72 23.62
C ASP A 16 2.51 4.40 22.55
N ASP A 17 1.54 3.68 21.98
CA ASP A 17 0.55 4.23 21.04
C ASP A 17 -0.48 5.11 21.75
N LEU A 18 -0.66 4.93 23.06
CA LEU A 18 -1.60 5.70 23.88
C LEU A 18 -1.18 7.16 24.06
N THR A 19 0.03 7.53 23.63
CA THR A 19 0.52 8.90 23.69
C THR A 19 -0.38 9.86 22.90
N ILE A 20 -0.70 9.53 21.64
CA ILE A 20 -1.47 10.42 20.76
C ILE A 20 -2.91 10.60 21.26
N PRO A 21 -3.68 9.52 21.55
CA PRO A 21 -5.01 9.67 22.14
C PRO A 21 -4.99 10.47 23.46
N SER A 22 -3.99 10.24 24.32
CA SER A 22 -3.89 10.97 25.59
C SER A 22 -3.59 12.45 25.38
N LEU A 23 -2.75 12.83 24.42
CA LEU A 23 -2.46 14.23 24.09
C LEU A 23 -3.68 14.94 23.48
N ILE A 24 -4.44 14.25 22.61
CA ILE A 24 -5.70 14.78 22.07
C ILE A 24 -6.69 15.02 23.21
N ASP A 25 -6.81 14.07 24.15
CA ASP A 25 -7.70 14.17 25.30
C ASP A 25 -7.36 15.38 26.18
N ILE A 26 -6.06 15.59 26.47
CA ILE A 26 -5.56 16.74 27.24
C ILE A 26 -5.83 18.04 26.48
N GLY A 27 -5.53 18.09 25.18
CA GLY A 27 -5.70 19.29 24.36
C GLY A 27 -7.15 19.76 24.25
N LEU A 28 -8.11 18.84 24.32
CA LEU A 28 -9.53 19.16 24.29
C LEU A 28 -10.10 19.49 25.68
N ARG A 29 -9.64 18.84 26.75
CA ARG A 29 -10.18 19.03 28.11
C ARG A 29 -9.55 20.16 28.91
N LEU A 30 -8.25 20.43 28.72
CA LEU A 30 -7.55 21.47 29.48
C LEU A 30 -8.14 22.89 29.24
N PRO A 31 -8.46 23.31 28.00
CA PRO A 31 -9.09 24.62 27.77
C PRO A 31 -10.46 24.75 28.43
N LEU A 32 -11.25 23.67 28.46
CA LEU A 32 -12.56 23.64 29.12
C LEU A 32 -12.41 23.78 30.64
N LEU A 33 -11.45 23.05 31.24
CA LEU A 33 -11.14 23.17 32.67
C LEU A 33 -10.77 24.60 33.06
N VAL A 34 -9.89 25.24 32.28
CA VAL A 34 -9.51 26.64 32.50
C VAL A 34 -10.73 27.55 32.38
N THR A 35 -11.59 27.33 31.38
CA THR A 35 -12.81 28.11 31.18
C THR A 35 -13.78 27.97 32.37
N PHE A 36 -13.95 26.77 32.91
CA PHE A 36 -14.79 26.54 34.10
C PHE A 36 -14.26 27.25 35.35
N ILE A 37 -12.94 27.21 35.57
CA ILE A 37 -12.30 27.89 36.71
C ILE A 37 -12.47 29.41 36.58
N VAL A 38 -12.18 29.97 35.40
CA VAL A 38 -12.34 31.41 35.13
C VAL A 38 -13.80 31.85 35.28
N PHE A 39 -14.75 31.05 34.78
CA PHE A 39 -16.17 31.33 34.97
C PHE A 39 -16.54 31.37 36.45
N ARG A 40 -16.09 30.38 37.25
CA ARG A 40 -16.42 30.33 38.68
C ARG A 40 -15.86 31.51 39.46
N ILE A 41 -14.63 31.94 39.17
CA ILE A 41 -14.02 33.13 39.78
C ILE A 41 -14.82 34.39 39.43
N LYS A 42 -15.35 34.47 38.21
CA LYS A 42 -16.12 35.63 37.74
C LYS A 42 -17.55 35.67 38.26
N ASP A 43 -18.16 34.52 38.52
CA ASP A 43 -19.54 34.37 39.02
C ASP A 43 -19.65 34.49 40.56
N GLU A 44 -18.53 34.63 41.28
CA GLU A 44 -18.51 34.98 42.71
C GLU A 44 -18.85 36.45 43.01
N SER A 45 -19.15 37.26 41.99
CA SER A 45 -19.76 38.58 42.17
C SER A 45 -21.20 38.46 42.71
N PRO A 46 -21.71 39.46 43.44
CA PRO A 46 -23.03 39.41 44.10
C PRO A 46 -24.26 39.22 43.17
N ASP A 47 -24.06 39.21 41.84
CA ASP A 47 -25.08 39.00 40.80
C ASP A 47 -25.04 37.56 40.23
N SER A 48 -24.75 36.54 41.04
CA SER A 48 -24.68 35.15 40.57
C SER A 48 -26.03 34.67 40.06
N THR A 49 -26.10 34.22 38.81
CA THR A 49 -27.36 33.89 38.12
C THR A 49 -27.85 32.45 38.34
N CYS A 50 -27.00 31.55 38.85
CA CYS A 50 -27.31 30.13 38.99
C CYS A 50 -27.54 29.70 40.46
N PRO A 51 -28.48 28.76 40.73
CA PRO A 51 -28.73 28.25 42.08
C PRO A 51 -27.52 27.55 42.71
N SER A 52 -27.33 27.68 44.03
CA SER A 52 -26.26 26.98 44.78
C SER A 52 -26.37 25.45 44.69
N THR A 53 -27.58 24.91 44.56
CA THR A 53 -27.86 23.49 44.35
C THR A 53 -27.28 22.96 43.05
N PHE A 54 -27.19 23.79 42.00
CA PHE A 54 -26.56 23.43 40.74
C PHE A 54 -25.04 23.30 40.88
N TYR A 55 -24.42 24.23 41.61
CA TYR A 55 -22.99 24.21 41.84
C TYR A 55 -22.55 22.95 42.60
N ASN A 56 -23.21 22.68 43.72
CA ASN A 56 -22.90 21.53 44.57
C ASN A 56 -23.36 20.20 43.97
N GLY A 57 -24.50 20.19 43.27
CA GLY A 57 -25.10 18.96 42.73
C GLY A 57 -24.54 18.51 41.38
N TYR A 58 -23.94 19.41 40.58
CA TYR A 58 -23.51 19.09 39.23
C TYR A 58 -22.16 19.70 38.83
N PHE A 59 -21.97 21.02 39.04
CA PHE A 59 -20.77 21.72 38.55
C PHE A 59 -19.48 21.21 39.18
N TYR A 60 -19.41 21.11 40.52
CA TYR A 60 -18.21 20.61 41.21
C TYR A 60 -17.94 19.11 40.96
N PRO A 61 -18.95 18.22 40.93
CA PRO A 61 -18.77 16.85 40.48
C PRO A 61 -18.20 16.75 39.05
N LEU A 62 -18.76 17.51 38.10
CA LEU A 62 -18.26 17.57 36.72
C LEU A 62 -16.80 18.02 36.67
N LEU A 63 -16.48 19.12 37.33
CA LEU A 63 -15.12 19.68 37.37
C LEU A 63 -14.12 18.67 37.96
N SER A 64 -14.50 17.99 39.04
CA SER A 64 -13.67 17.00 39.73
C SER A 64 -13.37 15.80 38.83
N VAL A 65 -14.40 15.23 38.19
CA VAL A 65 -14.23 14.09 37.28
C VAL A 65 -13.39 14.49 36.06
N TYR A 66 -13.65 15.68 35.48
CA TYR A 66 -12.84 16.20 34.37
C TYR A 66 -11.37 16.41 34.74
N ALA A 67 -11.09 16.92 35.94
CA ALA A 67 -9.74 17.10 36.44
C ALA A 67 -9.04 15.74 36.63
N ILE A 68 -9.69 14.77 37.27
CA ILE A 68 -9.15 13.40 37.46
C ILE A 68 -8.84 12.75 36.11
N ILE A 69 -9.77 12.84 35.15
CA ILE A 69 -9.60 12.32 33.79
C ILE A 69 -8.38 12.97 33.09
N THR A 70 -8.21 14.28 33.22
CA THR A 70 -7.11 15.03 32.59
C THR A 70 -5.77 14.71 33.24
N ILE A 71 -5.74 14.55 34.56
CA ILE A 71 -4.54 14.09 35.30
C ILE A 71 -4.17 12.67 34.86
N LEU A 72 -5.14 11.76 34.81
CA LEU A 72 -4.91 10.38 34.39
C LEU A 72 -4.39 10.32 32.96
N ALA A 73 -4.97 11.08 32.04
CA ALA A 73 -4.49 11.20 30.66
C ALA A 73 -3.06 11.77 30.59
N SER A 74 -2.74 12.75 31.44
CA SER A 74 -1.38 13.32 31.53
C SER A 74 -0.37 12.30 32.02
N VAL A 75 -0.70 11.52 33.05
CA VAL A 75 0.14 10.43 33.57
C VAL A 75 0.33 9.33 32.51
N MET A 76 -0.74 8.94 31.82
CA MET A 76 -0.67 7.98 30.71
C MET A 76 0.24 8.49 29.59
N ALA A 77 0.10 9.74 29.15
CA ALA A 77 0.96 10.35 28.13
C ALA A 77 2.43 10.35 28.54
N LEU A 78 2.73 10.76 29.78
CA LEU A 78 4.10 10.81 30.30
C LEU A 78 4.75 9.43 30.39
N ILE A 79 4.00 8.42 30.83
CA ILE A 79 4.52 7.04 30.92
C ILE A 79 4.66 6.45 29.51
N SER A 80 3.69 6.67 28.64
CA SER A 80 3.68 6.21 27.25
C SER A 80 4.89 6.73 26.45
N LEU A 81 5.37 7.94 26.75
CA LEU A 81 6.56 8.56 26.15
C LEU A 81 7.90 7.98 26.63
N ARG A 82 7.94 7.26 27.75
CA ARG A 82 9.19 6.76 28.35
C ARG A 82 9.61 5.44 27.72
N GLY A 83 10.89 5.30 27.41
CA GLY A 83 11.48 4.07 26.88
C GLY A 83 11.55 4.04 25.36
N THR A 84 11.92 2.89 24.79
CA THR A 84 12.06 2.67 23.34
C THR A 84 11.09 1.59 22.86
N PRO A 85 10.75 1.51 21.55
CA PRO A 85 9.76 0.55 21.05
C PRO A 85 10.07 -0.92 21.36
N VAL A 86 11.35 -1.31 21.40
CA VAL A 86 11.78 -2.72 21.56
C VAL A 86 12.61 -2.95 22.84
N LYS A 87 13.76 -2.29 23.00
CA LYS A 87 14.72 -2.59 24.10
C LYS A 87 14.30 -2.14 25.50
N ASN A 88 13.72 -0.94 25.65
CA ASN A 88 13.46 -0.34 26.96
C ASN A 88 11.97 -0.17 27.23
N THR A 89 11.32 -1.28 27.60
CA THR A 89 9.86 -1.36 27.80
C THR A 89 9.41 -1.26 29.26
N ARG A 90 10.31 -1.56 30.20
CA ARG A 90 10.05 -1.58 31.66
C ARG A 90 9.37 -0.30 32.21
N PRO A 91 9.70 0.93 31.76
CA PRO A 91 9.05 2.14 32.26
C PRO A 91 7.52 2.16 32.07
N ARG A 92 6.99 1.39 31.11
CA ARG A 92 5.57 1.33 30.76
C ARG A 92 4.80 0.17 31.42
N ARG A 93 5.43 -0.58 32.35
CA ARG A 93 4.82 -1.77 32.99
C ARG A 93 3.49 -1.51 33.70
N HIS A 94 3.28 -0.30 34.20
CA HIS A 94 2.05 0.08 34.91
C HIS A 94 0.94 0.60 33.98
N MET A 95 1.16 0.62 32.67
CA MET A 95 0.15 1.10 31.71
C MET A 95 -1.17 0.31 31.80
N PRO A 96 -1.19 -1.03 31.92
CA PRO A 96 -2.44 -1.78 32.07
C PRO A 96 -3.27 -1.31 33.27
N LEU A 97 -2.62 -1.05 34.42
CA LEU A 97 -3.28 -0.54 35.62
C LEU A 97 -3.99 0.80 35.35
N LEU A 98 -3.31 1.74 34.68
CA LEU A 98 -3.87 3.05 34.34
C LEU A 98 -5.06 2.93 33.38
N ILE A 99 -5.00 1.99 32.42
CA ILE A 99 -6.12 1.71 31.52
C ILE A 99 -7.32 1.15 32.30
N TYR A 100 -7.09 0.21 33.23
CA TYR A 100 -8.17 -0.29 34.08
C TYR A 100 -8.79 0.82 34.93
N THR A 101 -7.98 1.68 35.56
CA THR A 101 -8.47 2.85 36.28
C THR A 101 -9.29 3.76 35.37
N ARG A 102 -8.85 3.99 34.13
CA ARG A 102 -9.60 4.79 33.15
C ARG A 102 -10.96 4.17 32.84
N LEU A 103 -11.01 2.86 32.59
CA LEU A 103 -12.24 2.14 32.27
C LEU A 103 -13.29 2.24 33.40
N ILE A 104 -12.86 2.26 34.66
CA ILE A 104 -13.75 2.43 35.82
C ILE A 104 -14.33 3.86 35.89
N ILE A 105 -13.58 4.87 35.45
CA ILE A 105 -14.04 6.28 35.47
C ILE A 105 -15.04 6.58 34.35
N VAL A 106 -14.97 5.87 33.21
CA VAL A 106 -15.88 6.06 32.06
C VAL A 106 -17.37 6.05 32.43
N PRO A 107 -17.93 5.07 33.17
CA PRO A 107 -19.34 5.10 33.53
C PRO A 107 -19.73 6.31 34.38
N ILE A 108 -18.83 6.78 35.27
CA ILE A 108 -19.07 7.97 36.09
C ILE A 108 -19.15 9.22 35.20
N ASP A 109 -18.24 9.35 34.24
CA ASP A 109 -18.24 10.44 33.25
C ASP A 109 -19.55 10.43 32.42
N ILE A 110 -19.99 9.25 31.98
CA ILE A 110 -21.27 9.09 31.26
C ILE A 110 -22.44 9.55 32.13
N SER A 111 -22.52 9.11 33.40
CA SER A 111 -23.60 9.50 34.30
C SER A 111 -23.68 11.01 34.53
N ILE A 112 -22.54 11.68 34.68
CA ILE A 112 -22.49 13.14 34.84
C ILE A 112 -22.93 13.83 33.55
N ASN A 113 -22.46 13.41 32.38
CA ASN A 113 -22.88 14.02 31.12
C ASN A 113 -24.39 13.85 30.85
N VAL A 114 -24.98 12.70 31.22
CA VAL A 114 -26.44 12.48 31.14
C VAL A 114 -27.18 13.41 32.09
N LEU A 115 -26.72 13.56 33.34
CA LEU A 115 -27.28 14.51 34.30
C LEU A 115 -27.20 15.95 33.78
N GLY A 116 -26.08 16.32 33.15
CA GLY A 116 -25.89 17.61 32.52
C GLY A 116 -26.90 17.90 31.42
N LEU A 117 -27.18 16.93 30.56
CA LEU A 117 -28.19 17.05 29.51
C LEU A 117 -29.60 17.26 30.10
N ILE A 118 -29.97 16.49 31.14
CA ILE A 118 -31.26 16.63 31.82
C ILE A 118 -31.40 18.03 32.44
N LEU A 119 -30.35 18.54 33.08
CA LEU A 119 -30.32 19.87 33.69
C LEU A 119 -30.38 20.98 32.62
N ILE A 120 -29.73 20.80 31.47
CA ILE A 120 -29.82 21.73 30.33
C ILE A 120 -31.27 21.91 29.86
N ILE A 121 -32.03 20.81 29.80
CA ILE A 121 -33.42 20.82 29.31
C ILE A 121 -34.38 21.41 30.35
N ARG A 122 -34.15 21.15 31.65
CA ARG A 122 -35.12 21.48 32.72
C ARG A 122 -34.91 22.83 33.40
N VAL A 123 -33.66 23.30 33.57
CA VAL A 123 -33.33 24.38 34.52
C VAL A 123 -32.54 25.53 33.87
N PHE A 124 -32.00 25.32 32.67
CA PHE A 124 -30.88 26.11 32.14
C PHE A 124 -31.25 27.42 31.44
N HIS A 125 -32.52 27.85 31.50
CA HIS A 125 -32.93 29.18 31.03
C HIS A 125 -32.47 30.31 31.96
N MET A 126 -32.05 30.00 33.19
CA MET A 126 -31.70 30.97 34.24
C MET A 126 -30.21 31.33 34.33
N CYS A 127 -29.33 30.57 33.65
CA CYS A 127 -27.87 30.68 33.78
C CYS A 127 -27.21 31.44 32.63
N ALA A 128 -26.04 32.03 32.88
CA ALA A 128 -25.26 32.76 31.89
C ALA A 128 -24.97 31.95 30.60
N ILE A 129 -25.06 32.62 29.45
CA ILE A 129 -24.92 31.99 28.11
C ILE A 129 -23.56 31.32 27.91
N ILE A 130 -22.50 31.87 28.51
CA ILE A 130 -21.14 31.34 28.42
C ILE A 130 -21.02 30.00 29.15
N LEU A 131 -21.60 29.89 30.36
CA LEU A 131 -21.62 28.63 31.12
C LEU A 131 -22.39 27.56 30.36
N ARG A 132 -23.56 27.92 29.81
CA ARG A 132 -24.39 27.03 28.99
C ARG A 132 -23.63 26.49 27.78
N ALA A 133 -22.99 27.39 27.03
CA ALA A 133 -22.21 27.02 25.86
C ALA A 133 -21.03 26.11 26.23
N THR A 134 -20.34 26.39 27.35
CA THR A 134 -19.19 25.60 27.81
C THR A 134 -19.62 24.18 28.24
N ILE A 135 -20.75 24.03 28.94
CA ILE A 135 -21.27 22.71 29.34
C ILE A 135 -21.76 21.92 28.11
N ILE A 136 -22.44 22.58 27.16
CA ILE A 136 -22.84 21.93 25.90
C ILE A 136 -21.60 21.45 25.13
N ALA A 137 -20.56 22.29 25.01
CA ALA A 137 -19.31 21.91 24.37
C ALA A 137 -18.63 20.72 25.09
N THR A 138 -18.65 20.72 26.42
CA THR A 138 -18.12 19.64 27.27
C THR A 138 -18.84 18.31 27.02
N ILE A 139 -20.17 18.33 26.96
CA ILE A 139 -20.98 17.16 26.64
C ILE A 139 -20.65 16.67 25.22
N ILE A 140 -20.70 17.55 24.22
CA ILE A 140 -20.39 17.18 22.83
C ILE A 140 -19.00 16.56 22.73
N LEU A 141 -17.98 17.16 23.35
CA LEU A 141 -16.61 16.64 23.32
C LEU A 141 -16.47 15.30 24.08
N SER A 142 -17.16 15.15 25.21
CA SER A 142 -17.20 13.89 25.99
C SER A 142 -17.82 12.72 25.23
N TRP A 143 -18.76 12.97 24.31
CA TRP A 143 -19.34 11.91 23.47
C TRP A 143 -18.56 11.72 22.17
N THR A 144 -18.19 12.79 21.49
CA THR A 144 -17.58 12.71 20.16
C THR A 144 -16.19 12.08 20.17
N VAL A 145 -15.34 12.36 21.17
CA VAL A 145 -13.97 11.82 21.21
C VAL A 145 -13.96 10.31 21.51
N PRO A 146 -14.65 9.80 22.54
CA PRO A 146 -14.72 8.36 22.78
C PRO A 146 -15.49 7.62 21.70
N ILE A 147 -16.53 8.20 21.08
CA ILE A 147 -17.21 7.57 19.94
C ILE A 147 -16.29 7.53 18.72
N ALA A 148 -15.57 8.60 18.41
CA ALA A 148 -14.60 8.61 17.30
C ALA A 148 -13.46 7.61 17.57
N LEU A 149 -12.91 7.59 18.78
CA LEU A 149 -11.91 6.61 19.20
C LEU A 149 -12.49 5.19 19.19
N PHE A 150 -13.74 4.98 19.62
CA PHE A 150 -14.40 3.67 19.57
C PHE A 150 -14.69 3.24 18.14
N ILE A 151 -15.04 4.15 17.23
CA ILE A 151 -15.21 3.83 15.81
C ILE A 151 -13.86 3.47 15.20
N ILE A 152 -12.81 4.25 15.46
CA ILE A 152 -11.43 3.95 15.04
C ILE A 152 -11.01 2.59 15.63
N LEU A 153 -11.19 2.39 16.93
CA LEU A 153 -10.82 1.17 17.63
C LEU A 153 -11.67 -0.01 17.17
N ALA A 154 -12.99 0.08 17.04
CA ALA A 154 -13.84 -1.00 16.50
C ALA A 154 -13.54 -1.27 15.02
N PHE A 155 -13.06 -0.27 14.28
CA PHE A 155 -12.53 -0.46 12.94
C PHE A 155 -11.21 -1.24 12.97
N PHE A 156 -10.34 -1.04 13.97
CA PHE A 156 -9.03 -1.70 14.08
C PHE A 156 -8.97 -2.94 15.01
N ILE A 157 -9.95 -3.14 15.91
CA ILE A 157 -9.98 -4.08 17.03
C ILE A 157 -11.26 -4.92 16.96
N ASP A 158 -11.12 -6.22 17.19
CA ASP A 158 -12.26 -7.08 17.44
C ASP A 158 -12.65 -7.06 18.90
N LEU A 159 -13.75 -6.38 19.19
CA LEU A 159 -14.34 -6.36 20.53
C LEU A 159 -15.15 -7.64 20.83
N THR A 160 -15.55 -8.39 19.80
CA THR A 160 -16.45 -9.54 19.94
C THR A 160 -15.68 -10.85 20.17
N GLY A 161 -14.51 -11.01 19.56
CA GLY A 161 -13.75 -12.27 19.58
C GLY A 161 -14.40 -13.39 18.76
N VAL A 162 -15.51 -13.11 18.07
CA VAL A 162 -16.32 -14.09 17.33
C VAL A 162 -15.93 -14.16 15.85
N ILE A 163 -15.31 -13.11 15.33
CA ILE A 163 -15.01 -12.98 13.90
C ILE A 163 -13.56 -13.40 13.67
N SER A 164 -13.28 -14.26 12.69
CA SER A 164 -11.89 -14.59 12.34
C SER A 164 -11.13 -13.33 11.88
N PRO A 165 -9.81 -13.21 12.15
CA PRO A 165 -9.00 -12.06 11.71
C PRO A 165 -9.13 -11.77 10.21
N GLU A 166 -9.19 -12.84 9.41
CA GLU A 166 -9.43 -12.84 7.97
C GLU A 166 -10.70 -12.08 7.57
N LYS A 167 -11.85 -12.45 8.17
CA LYS A 167 -13.16 -11.91 7.80
C LYS A 167 -13.32 -10.43 8.19
N LYS A 168 -12.55 -9.94 9.16
CA LYS A 168 -12.55 -8.51 9.57
C LYS A 168 -11.82 -7.64 8.57
N TRP A 169 -10.61 -8.04 8.21
CA TRP A 169 -9.87 -7.36 7.17
C TRP A 169 -10.60 -7.39 5.83
N GLU A 170 -11.35 -8.47 5.56
CA GLU A 170 -12.30 -8.53 4.45
C GLU A 170 -13.34 -7.41 4.48
N MET A 171 -13.97 -7.18 5.64
CA MET A 171 -14.91 -6.06 5.80
C MET A 171 -14.23 -4.69 5.69
N ARG A 172 -13.01 -4.53 6.22
CA ARG A 172 -12.25 -3.27 6.18
C ARG A 172 -11.84 -2.88 4.76
N ILE A 173 -11.32 -3.83 4.01
CA ILE A 173 -10.90 -3.65 2.61
C ILE A 173 -12.14 -3.33 1.77
N LYS A 174 -13.24 -4.07 1.94
CA LYS A 174 -14.51 -3.78 1.23
C LYS A 174 -15.07 -2.38 1.52
N LEU A 175 -14.89 -1.85 2.73
CA LEU A 175 -15.33 -0.51 3.10
C LEU A 175 -14.40 0.60 2.56
N ILE A 176 -13.08 0.41 2.59
CA ILE A 176 -12.11 1.37 2.04
C ILE A 176 -12.28 1.49 0.52
N PHE A 177 -12.64 0.39 -0.15
CA PHE A 177 -12.85 0.32 -1.59
C PHE A 177 -14.34 0.26 -1.98
N CYS A 178 -15.22 0.92 -1.21
CA CYS A 178 -16.69 0.83 -1.30
C CYS A 178 -17.32 1.14 -2.67
N CYS A 179 -16.55 1.62 -3.65
CA CYS A 179 -16.98 1.82 -5.03
C CYS A 179 -16.90 0.54 -5.90
N GLY A 180 -16.33 -0.58 -5.40
CA GLY A 180 -16.24 -1.86 -6.10
C GLY A 180 -17.44 -2.78 -5.84
N ARG A 181 -18.67 -2.34 -6.14
CA ARG A 181 -19.87 -3.19 -6.02
C ARG A 181 -19.94 -4.16 -7.21
N GLY A 182 -19.33 -5.32 -7.04
CA GLY A 182 -19.32 -6.40 -8.04
C GLY A 182 -18.40 -7.59 -7.70
N TYR A 183 -17.67 -7.55 -6.58
CA TYR A 183 -16.77 -8.63 -6.18
C TYR A 183 -17.50 -9.75 -5.42
N GLY A 184 -18.26 -10.56 -6.16
CA GLY A 184 -19.00 -11.72 -5.65
C GLY A 184 -18.18 -13.01 -5.47
N GLY A 185 -16.90 -13.03 -5.85
CA GLY A 185 -16.10 -14.28 -5.92
C GLY A 185 -14.82 -14.36 -5.07
N GLN A 186 -14.48 -13.34 -4.27
CA GLN A 186 -13.09 -13.08 -3.88
C GLN A 186 -12.78 -13.16 -2.36
N SER A 187 -13.40 -14.10 -1.64
CA SER A 187 -13.07 -14.32 -0.21
C SER A 187 -11.67 -14.90 -0.01
N SER A 188 -11.05 -15.50 -1.03
CA SER A 188 -9.68 -16.04 -1.01
C SER A 188 -8.60 -14.96 -1.03
N ASP A 189 -8.80 -13.88 -1.78
CA ASP A 189 -7.74 -12.92 -2.09
C ASP A 189 -7.50 -12.00 -0.91
N ILE A 190 -8.58 -11.59 -0.25
CA ILE A 190 -8.46 -10.83 1.00
C ILE A 190 -7.86 -11.69 2.11
N LYS A 191 -8.16 -12.99 2.17
CA LYS A 191 -7.50 -13.91 3.11
C LYS A 191 -5.99 -13.96 2.89
N ASN A 192 -5.53 -14.00 1.64
CA ASN A 192 -4.11 -14.02 1.32
C ASN A 192 -3.39 -12.71 1.69
N ILE A 193 -4.01 -11.54 1.47
CA ILE A 193 -3.47 -10.24 1.90
C ILE A 193 -3.29 -10.18 3.40
N VAL A 194 -4.31 -10.65 4.13
CA VAL A 194 -4.29 -10.68 5.59
C VAL A 194 -3.17 -11.58 6.07
N LYS A 195 -2.97 -12.74 5.43
CA LYS A 195 -1.88 -13.64 5.73
C LYS A 195 -0.50 -13.03 5.43
N THR A 196 -0.32 -12.31 4.33
CA THR A 196 0.94 -11.62 4.00
C THR A 196 1.24 -10.47 4.98
N LEU A 197 0.22 -9.70 5.37
CA LEU A 197 0.37 -8.64 6.38
C LEU A 197 0.57 -9.22 7.77
N GLN A 198 -0.10 -10.33 8.10
CA GLN A 198 0.13 -11.10 9.32
C GLN A 198 1.55 -11.65 9.33
N TYR A 199 2.09 -12.13 8.21
CA TYR A 199 3.48 -12.61 8.15
C TYR A 199 4.53 -11.53 8.51
N LEU A 200 4.24 -10.25 8.22
CA LEU A 200 5.07 -9.12 8.64
C LEU A 200 4.95 -8.77 10.14
N ILE A 201 3.83 -9.15 10.78
CA ILE A 201 3.43 -8.71 12.13
C ILE A 201 3.54 -9.82 13.17
N ASP A 202 3.28 -11.06 12.76
CA ASP A 202 3.21 -12.29 13.56
C ASP A 202 4.51 -13.11 13.39
N ASP A 203 5.68 -12.49 13.61
CA ASP A 203 6.90 -13.26 13.89
C ASP A 203 6.85 -13.67 15.37
N GLU A 204 6.93 -14.96 15.66
CA GLU A 204 6.92 -15.51 17.03
C GLU A 204 8.02 -14.89 17.92
N ARG A 205 9.09 -14.35 17.32
CA ARG A 205 10.22 -13.72 18.02
C ARG A 205 9.94 -12.28 18.44
N PHE A 206 9.09 -11.55 17.72
CA PHE A 206 8.80 -10.15 17.98
C PHE A 206 7.30 -9.88 17.88
N ASP A 207 6.64 -9.72 19.03
CA ASP A 207 5.24 -9.32 19.16
C ASP A 207 5.10 -7.85 18.71
N LEU A 208 5.09 -7.60 17.40
CA LEU A 208 4.99 -6.27 16.79
C LEU A 208 3.52 -5.86 16.65
N VAL A 209 3.27 -4.54 16.69
CA VAL A 209 1.98 -3.93 16.35
C VAL A 209 2.11 -3.10 15.07
N PRO A 210 1.02 -2.80 14.33
CA PRO A 210 1.10 -2.03 13.09
C PRO A 210 1.83 -0.67 13.20
N SER A 211 1.75 -0.03 14.37
CA SER A 211 2.45 1.22 14.65
C SER A 211 3.98 1.05 14.78
N ASP A 212 4.45 -0.13 15.21
CA ASP A 212 5.88 -0.47 15.23
C ASP A 212 6.40 -0.63 13.80
N VAL A 213 5.66 -1.34 12.93
CA VAL A 213 5.98 -1.48 11.50
C VAL A 213 6.08 -0.09 10.83
N ALA A 214 5.10 0.79 11.09
CA ALA A 214 5.13 2.16 10.58
C ALA A 214 6.36 2.95 11.06
N ALA A 215 6.73 2.84 12.35
CA ALA A 215 7.92 3.48 12.89
C ALA A 215 9.21 2.91 12.25
N GLY A 216 9.30 1.60 12.07
CA GLY A 216 10.44 0.95 11.41
C GLY A 216 10.59 1.37 9.96
N LEU A 217 9.49 1.45 9.20
CA LEU A 217 9.50 1.99 7.84
C LEU A 217 10.02 3.43 7.78
N ILE A 218 9.62 4.30 8.72
CA ILE A 218 10.13 5.68 8.78
C ILE A 218 11.64 5.72 9.06
N LEU A 219 12.15 4.82 9.90
CA LEU A 219 13.59 4.71 10.17
C LEU A 219 14.34 4.27 8.92
N LEU A 220 13.90 3.17 8.29
CA LEU A 220 14.51 2.64 7.06
C LEU A 220 14.45 3.66 5.92
N GLN A 221 13.36 4.42 5.80
CA GLN A 221 13.23 5.45 4.78
C GLN A 221 14.36 6.48 4.83
N HIS A 222 14.90 6.78 6.01
CA HIS A 222 16.02 7.71 6.14
C HIS A 222 17.35 7.09 5.68
N GLU A 223 17.53 5.79 5.88
CA GLU A 223 18.72 5.04 5.46
C GLU A 223 18.71 4.83 3.93
N ASP A 224 17.60 4.31 3.40
CA ASP A 224 17.42 3.97 1.99
C ASP A 224 17.59 5.18 1.04
N VAL A 225 17.07 6.35 1.44
CA VAL A 225 17.21 7.59 0.65
C VAL A 225 18.68 8.04 0.52
N LEU A 226 19.55 7.65 1.45
CA LEU A 226 20.98 7.97 1.40
C LEU A 226 21.74 7.01 0.49
N GLU A 227 21.44 5.71 0.57
CA GLU A 227 22.04 4.68 -0.28
C GLU A 227 21.64 4.83 -1.76
N GLU A 228 20.39 5.21 -2.04
CA GLU A 228 19.90 5.46 -3.41
C GLU A 228 20.72 6.53 -4.15
N ARG A 229 21.44 7.42 -3.45
CA ARG A 229 22.26 8.47 -4.08
C ARG A 229 23.60 7.98 -4.62
N GLN A 230 24.04 6.77 -4.26
CA GLN A 230 25.36 6.21 -4.62
C GLN A 230 25.22 5.16 -5.73
N LEU A 231 24.65 5.54 -6.87
CA LEU A 231 24.44 4.61 -7.98
C LEU A 231 25.69 4.51 -8.87
N ASP A 232 26.35 3.36 -8.84
CA ASP A 232 27.41 3.02 -9.81
C ASP A 232 26.78 2.67 -11.17
N ILE A 233 27.02 3.52 -12.17
CA ILE A 233 26.48 3.38 -13.53
C ILE A 233 27.51 2.63 -14.38
N ILE A 234 27.15 1.44 -14.87
CA ILE A 234 28.07 0.60 -15.66
C ILE A 234 27.81 0.73 -17.17
N GLN A 235 26.53 0.80 -17.60
CA GLN A 235 26.17 0.80 -19.02
C GLN A 235 24.86 1.56 -19.31
N THR A 236 24.86 2.46 -20.30
CA THR A 236 23.66 3.19 -20.76
C THR A 236 22.72 2.29 -21.56
N ALA A 237 21.41 2.55 -21.48
CA ALA A 237 20.43 1.83 -22.28
C ALA A 237 20.46 2.29 -23.75
N PRO A 238 20.33 1.39 -24.75
CA PRO A 238 20.26 1.79 -26.16
C PRO A 238 19.02 2.65 -26.46
N LEU A 239 19.20 3.70 -27.27
CA LEU A 239 18.13 4.64 -27.63
C LEU A 239 16.94 3.96 -28.34
N GLU A 240 17.21 2.99 -29.21
CA GLU A 240 16.17 2.25 -29.92
C GLU A 240 15.24 1.52 -28.95
N LEU A 241 15.83 0.86 -27.94
CA LEU A 241 15.09 0.12 -26.94
C LEU A 241 14.23 1.08 -26.08
N LEU A 242 14.75 2.26 -25.73
CA LEU A 242 13.97 3.28 -25.03
C LEU A 242 12.77 3.76 -25.85
N LYS A 243 12.96 3.98 -27.16
CA LYS A 243 11.88 4.37 -28.08
C LYS A 243 10.83 3.27 -28.23
N GLU A 244 11.25 2.00 -28.35
CA GLU A 244 10.34 0.84 -28.34
C GLU A 244 9.58 0.76 -27.00
N GLY A 245 10.28 0.91 -25.87
CA GLY A 245 9.70 0.95 -24.52
C GLY A 245 8.61 2.02 -24.38
N LEU A 246 8.87 3.26 -24.80
CA LEU A 246 7.86 4.34 -24.78
C LEU A 246 6.66 4.02 -25.67
N TYR A 247 6.91 3.42 -26.84
CA TYR A 247 5.88 3.06 -27.81
C TYR A 247 4.93 2.00 -27.24
N TYR A 248 5.47 0.87 -26.79
CA TYR A 248 4.68 -0.25 -26.27
C TYR A 248 4.13 -0.01 -24.86
N ASN A 249 4.74 0.92 -24.10
CA ASN A 249 4.12 1.43 -22.88
C ASN A 249 2.74 2.05 -23.14
N SER A 250 2.52 2.71 -24.28
CA SER A 250 1.19 3.24 -24.63
C SER A 250 0.15 2.11 -24.76
N TYR A 251 0.52 0.99 -25.40
CA TYR A 251 -0.33 -0.20 -25.55
C TYR A 251 -0.57 -0.90 -24.20
N ALA A 252 0.47 -1.07 -23.39
CA ALA A 252 0.36 -1.69 -22.08
C ALA A 252 -0.57 -0.88 -21.16
N GLN A 253 -0.49 0.45 -21.19
CA GLN A 253 -1.36 1.33 -20.41
C GLN A 253 -2.80 1.36 -20.93
N SER A 254 -3.04 1.28 -22.24
CA SER A 254 -4.42 1.31 -22.76
C SER A 254 -5.26 0.12 -22.33
N ALA A 255 -4.64 -1.00 -21.94
CA ALA A 255 -5.34 -2.16 -21.42
C ALA A 255 -6.16 -1.88 -20.14
N PHE A 256 -5.82 -0.83 -19.37
CA PHE A 256 -6.57 -0.46 -18.16
C PHE A 256 -7.81 0.40 -18.44
N GLY A 257 -8.04 0.81 -19.70
CA GLY A 257 -9.17 1.67 -20.07
C GLY A 257 -9.18 2.99 -19.30
N TRP A 258 -10.35 3.44 -18.85
CA TRP A 258 -10.55 4.75 -18.22
C TRP A 258 -9.68 4.99 -16.97
N PHE A 259 -9.26 3.92 -16.28
CA PHE A 259 -8.34 4.03 -15.15
C PHE A 259 -7.00 4.63 -15.56
N SER A 260 -6.46 4.28 -16.74
CA SER A 260 -5.22 4.88 -17.24
C SER A 260 -5.34 6.38 -17.45
N ILE A 261 -6.49 6.85 -17.96
CA ILE A 261 -6.77 8.29 -18.08
C ILE A 261 -6.78 8.93 -16.69
N ALA A 262 -7.46 8.33 -15.71
CA ALA A 262 -7.51 8.84 -14.35
C ALA A 262 -6.10 8.97 -13.73
N TYR A 263 -5.23 7.96 -13.93
CA TYR A 263 -3.86 7.97 -13.44
C TYR A 263 -2.95 8.99 -14.14
N GLN A 264 -3.12 9.22 -15.46
CA GLN A 264 -2.33 10.20 -16.21
C GLN A 264 -2.56 11.65 -15.71
N TYR A 265 -3.75 11.97 -15.17
CA TYR A 265 -4.08 13.33 -14.73
C TYR A 265 -3.84 13.63 -13.24
N ARG A 266 -3.02 12.83 -12.53
CA ARG A 266 -2.50 13.07 -11.16
C ARG A 266 -3.49 13.78 -10.22
N LEU A 267 -4.58 13.11 -9.83
CA LEU A 267 -5.52 13.54 -8.77
C LEU A 267 -6.16 14.94 -8.93
N THR A 268 -6.03 15.63 -10.07
CA THR A 268 -6.81 16.85 -10.40
C THR A 268 -8.23 16.51 -10.87
N PHE A 269 -8.81 15.50 -10.21
CA PHE A 269 -9.89 14.66 -10.75
C PHE A 269 -11.26 15.34 -10.67
N LEU A 270 -11.53 16.15 -9.64
CA LEU A 270 -12.85 16.76 -9.45
C LEU A 270 -13.20 17.82 -10.53
N PRO A 271 -12.33 18.78 -10.88
CA PRO A 271 -12.66 19.81 -11.87
C PRO A 271 -12.68 19.28 -13.31
N ARG A 272 -11.90 18.23 -13.62
CA ARG A 272 -11.79 17.67 -14.98
C ARG A 272 -12.80 16.56 -15.26
N ILE A 273 -13.35 15.88 -14.26
CA ILE A 273 -14.55 15.04 -14.43
C ILE A 273 -15.73 15.89 -14.88
N LEU A 274 -15.94 17.07 -14.30
CA LEU A 274 -16.99 17.99 -14.75
C LEU A 274 -16.79 18.43 -16.20
N LEU A 275 -15.54 18.50 -16.67
CA LEU A 275 -15.20 18.79 -18.06
C LEU A 275 -15.33 17.56 -18.99
N ALA A 276 -14.96 16.36 -18.51
CA ALA A 276 -15.11 15.10 -19.23
C ALA A 276 -16.57 14.66 -19.36
N MET A 277 -17.41 14.97 -18.36
CA MET A 277 -18.87 14.83 -18.43
C MET A 277 -19.52 15.78 -19.45
N ARG A 278 -18.80 16.82 -19.91
CA ARG A 278 -19.24 17.69 -21.00
C ARG A 278 -18.98 17.06 -22.39
N PHE A 279 -18.11 16.06 -22.47
CA PHE A 279 -17.96 15.21 -23.66
C PHE A 279 -18.96 14.06 -23.59
N ARG A 280 -20.17 14.32 -24.08
CA ARG A 280 -21.29 13.37 -24.24
C ARG A 280 -20.95 12.14 -25.11
N SER A 281 -19.74 12.07 -25.66
CA SER A 281 -19.22 11.04 -26.54
C SER A 281 -18.31 10.01 -25.84
N ILE A 282 -17.96 10.23 -24.58
CA ILE A 282 -17.17 9.27 -23.77
C ILE A 282 -18.11 8.73 -22.71
N GLY A 283 -18.72 7.58 -22.98
CA GLY A 283 -19.63 6.89 -22.07
C GLY A 283 -18.96 6.49 -20.76
N PHE A 284 -18.89 7.40 -19.80
CA PHE A 284 -18.68 7.06 -18.39
C PHE A 284 -20.02 6.58 -17.84
N CYS A 285 -20.30 5.29 -18.00
CA CYS A 285 -21.43 4.68 -17.33
C CYS A 285 -21.12 4.64 -15.83
N CYS A 286 -21.76 5.53 -15.07
CA CYS A 286 -21.85 5.39 -13.63
C CYS A 286 -22.56 4.06 -13.35
N ALA A 287 -22.10 3.30 -12.35
CA ALA A 287 -22.62 1.97 -11.99
C ALA A 287 -24.12 1.95 -11.58
N CYS A 288 -24.87 3.02 -11.80
CA CYS A 288 -26.28 3.22 -11.46
C CYS A 288 -27.23 3.26 -12.68
N CYS A 289 -26.76 3.14 -13.93
CA CYS A 289 -27.63 3.23 -15.11
C CYS A 289 -27.83 1.87 -15.80
N SER A 290 -28.87 1.16 -15.36
CA SER A 290 -29.29 -0.16 -15.86
C SER A 290 -29.73 -0.25 -17.34
N PRO A 291 -30.03 0.80 -18.13
CA PRO A 291 -30.45 0.58 -19.53
C PRO A 291 -29.30 0.45 -20.54
N CYS A 292 -28.08 0.90 -20.21
CA CYS A 292 -27.00 1.02 -21.21
C CYS A 292 -26.32 -0.30 -21.59
N CYS A 293 -26.58 -1.40 -20.87
CA CYS A 293 -25.90 -2.69 -21.01
C CYS A 293 -26.61 -3.69 -21.95
N GLN A 294 -27.51 -3.23 -22.84
CA GLN A 294 -28.37 -4.12 -23.63
C GLN A 294 -27.90 -4.43 -25.06
N ASN A 295 -26.71 -3.98 -25.49
CA ASN A 295 -26.14 -4.42 -26.78
C ASN A 295 -24.78 -5.10 -26.58
N PRO A 296 -24.71 -6.44 -26.60
CA PRO A 296 -23.47 -7.19 -26.56
C PRO A 296 -22.90 -7.32 -27.98
N ASP A 297 -22.50 -6.21 -28.61
CA ASP A 297 -21.86 -6.30 -29.92
C ASP A 297 -20.33 -6.45 -29.79
N SER A 298 -19.88 -7.67 -30.11
CA SER A 298 -18.56 -8.09 -30.60
C SER A 298 -17.30 -8.07 -29.72
N LEU A 299 -17.23 -7.35 -28.58
CA LEU A 299 -15.94 -7.12 -27.88
C LEU A 299 -15.94 -7.35 -26.35
N ASN A 300 -16.96 -8.01 -25.78
CA ASN A 300 -17.06 -8.27 -24.33
C ASN A 300 -16.77 -7.02 -23.46
N ASP A 301 -17.18 -5.82 -23.91
CA ASP A 301 -17.11 -4.54 -23.19
C ASP A 301 -18.54 -4.04 -22.93
N PRO A 302 -19.19 -4.44 -21.81
CA PRO A 302 -20.61 -4.16 -21.57
C PRO A 302 -21.00 -2.68 -21.55
N CYS A 303 -20.02 -1.77 -21.50
CA CYS A 303 -20.25 -0.32 -21.44
C CYS A 303 -19.56 0.46 -22.58
N GLY A 304 -18.82 -0.18 -23.49
CA GLY A 304 -18.04 0.47 -24.56
C GLY A 304 -16.95 1.46 -24.11
N SER A 305 -16.78 1.60 -22.80
CA SER A 305 -15.91 2.61 -22.17
C SER A 305 -14.43 2.24 -22.25
N GLN A 306 -14.11 0.94 -22.28
CA GLN A 306 -12.73 0.45 -22.36
C GLN A 306 -12.22 0.61 -23.79
N TYR A 307 -13.03 0.20 -24.77
CA TYR A 307 -12.70 0.37 -26.19
C TYR A 307 -12.52 1.85 -26.60
N SER A 308 -13.43 2.72 -26.14
CA SER A 308 -13.34 4.17 -26.41
C SER A 308 -12.06 4.78 -25.82
N THR A 309 -11.68 4.36 -24.62
CA THR A 309 -10.44 4.82 -23.97
C THR A 309 -9.18 4.32 -24.68
N LEU A 310 -9.17 3.05 -25.09
CA LEU A 310 -8.06 2.48 -25.85
C LEU A 310 -7.84 3.28 -27.14
N THR A 311 -8.91 3.57 -27.87
CA THR A 311 -8.86 4.36 -29.11
C THR A 311 -8.34 5.79 -28.85
N TYR A 312 -8.72 6.40 -27.73
CA TYR A 312 -8.23 7.72 -27.32
C TYR A 312 -6.73 7.72 -26.97
N LEU A 313 -6.27 6.74 -26.17
CA LEU A 313 -4.88 6.64 -25.74
C LEU A 313 -3.95 6.28 -26.91
N LEU A 314 -4.41 5.44 -27.83
CA LEU A 314 -3.66 5.00 -29.01
C LEU A 314 -3.95 5.83 -30.27
N ARG A 315 -4.53 7.04 -30.12
CA ARG A 315 -4.91 7.92 -31.26
C ARG A 315 -3.74 8.30 -32.18
N LYS A 316 -2.51 8.26 -31.68
CA LYS A 316 -1.31 8.53 -32.48
C LYS A 316 -0.98 7.34 -33.38
N GLN A 317 -1.03 6.13 -32.83
CA GLN A 317 -0.71 4.87 -33.51
C GLN A 317 -1.85 4.39 -34.42
N LYS A 318 -3.10 4.75 -34.11
CA LYS A 318 -4.31 4.36 -34.87
C LYS A 318 -4.40 2.85 -35.17
N PRO A 319 -4.21 1.97 -34.18
CA PRO A 319 -4.26 0.53 -34.44
C PRO A 319 -5.70 0.06 -34.66
N VAL A 320 -5.86 -1.03 -35.41
CA VAL A 320 -7.14 -1.72 -35.58
C VAL A 320 -7.25 -2.79 -34.51
N VAL A 321 -8.19 -2.66 -33.56
CA VAL A 321 -8.44 -3.69 -32.57
C VAL A 321 -9.10 -4.88 -33.25
N LEU A 322 -8.44 -6.03 -33.22
CA LEU A 322 -8.89 -7.27 -33.86
C LEU A 322 -9.72 -8.13 -32.92
N TYR A 323 -9.40 -8.09 -31.62
CA TYR A 323 -10.07 -8.87 -30.59
C TYR A 323 -9.85 -8.21 -29.23
N ALA A 324 -10.82 -8.33 -28.32
CA ALA A 324 -10.64 -7.93 -26.94
C ALA A 324 -11.46 -8.80 -26.00
N ASN A 325 -10.89 -9.10 -24.84
CA ASN A 325 -11.56 -9.77 -23.75
C ASN A 325 -11.31 -8.98 -22.47
N PHE A 326 -12.28 -8.13 -22.10
CA PHE A 326 -12.18 -7.27 -20.93
C PHE A 326 -12.80 -7.87 -19.65
N LEU A 327 -13.21 -9.14 -19.70
CA LEU A 327 -13.76 -9.85 -18.54
C LEU A 327 -12.62 -10.30 -17.62
N GLY A 328 -12.48 -9.65 -16.48
CA GLY A 328 -11.51 -10.03 -15.45
C GLY A 328 -12.08 -11.03 -14.45
N ALA A 329 -11.31 -12.07 -14.12
CA ALA A 329 -11.57 -12.97 -12.99
C ALA A 329 -10.23 -13.52 -12.44
N PHE A 330 -10.26 -14.29 -11.35
CA PHE A 330 -9.07 -14.96 -10.81
C PHE A 330 -8.42 -15.84 -11.90
N HIS A 331 -7.10 -15.68 -12.10
CA HIS A 331 -6.33 -16.26 -13.21
C HIS A 331 -6.86 -15.95 -14.63
N ARG A 332 -7.72 -14.93 -14.80
CA ARG A 332 -8.22 -14.48 -16.11
C ARG A 332 -7.95 -12.99 -16.25
N ALA A 333 -6.76 -12.67 -16.74
CA ALA A 333 -6.36 -11.29 -16.95
C ALA A 333 -7.04 -10.72 -18.22
N PRO A 334 -7.62 -9.50 -18.15
CA PRO A 334 -8.12 -8.81 -19.34
C PRO A 334 -7.01 -8.54 -20.36
N PHE A 335 -7.32 -8.66 -21.65
CA PHE A 335 -6.36 -8.38 -22.72
C PHE A 335 -7.05 -7.97 -24.03
N TYR A 336 -6.27 -7.47 -24.99
CA TYR A 336 -6.74 -7.25 -26.35
C TYR A 336 -5.64 -7.53 -27.38
N ILE A 337 -6.05 -7.75 -28.63
CA ILE A 337 -5.21 -7.91 -29.81
C ILE A 337 -5.48 -6.76 -30.77
N ALA A 338 -4.43 -6.09 -31.24
CA ALA A 338 -4.55 -5.01 -32.20
C ALA A 338 -3.50 -5.11 -33.31
N ALA A 339 -3.87 -4.74 -34.53
CA ALA A 339 -2.95 -4.59 -35.66
C ALA A 339 -2.49 -3.14 -35.77
N ASP A 340 -1.18 -2.95 -35.68
CA ASP A 340 -0.49 -1.69 -35.95
C ASP A 340 -0.01 -1.70 -37.40
N GLY A 341 -0.69 -0.93 -38.25
CA GLY A 341 -0.37 -0.83 -39.66
C GLY A 341 0.89 -0.02 -39.98
N GLU A 342 1.31 0.88 -39.08
CA GLU A 342 2.48 1.72 -39.29
C GLU A 342 3.77 0.90 -39.09
N LYS A 343 3.83 0.10 -38.01
CA LYS A 343 4.99 -0.75 -37.71
C LYS A 343 4.87 -2.18 -38.24
N LYS A 344 3.76 -2.53 -38.88
CA LYS A 344 3.40 -3.91 -39.29
C LYS A 344 3.55 -4.90 -38.12
N LYS A 345 2.86 -4.63 -37.01
CA LYS A 345 2.91 -5.49 -35.80
C LYS A 345 1.52 -5.94 -35.38
N ILE A 346 1.41 -7.20 -34.96
CA ILE A 346 0.25 -7.71 -34.20
C ILE A 346 0.61 -7.62 -32.73
N ILE A 347 -0.15 -6.83 -31.97
CA ILE A 347 0.14 -6.51 -30.58
C ILE A 347 -0.90 -7.19 -29.69
N VAL A 348 -0.44 -8.06 -28.81
CA VAL A 348 -1.23 -8.60 -27.70
C VAL A 348 -0.88 -7.79 -26.45
N SER A 349 -1.84 -7.07 -25.90
CA SER A 349 -1.65 -6.24 -24.71
C SER A 349 -2.44 -6.80 -23.53
N ILE A 350 -1.74 -7.14 -22.46
CA ILE A 350 -2.29 -7.79 -21.27
C ILE A 350 -2.35 -6.78 -20.13
N ARG A 351 -3.53 -6.64 -19.56
CA ARG A 351 -3.78 -5.73 -18.45
C ARG A 351 -3.20 -6.31 -17.16
N GLY A 352 -2.54 -5.47 -16.37
CA GLY A 352 -2.24 -5.76 -14.98
C GLY A 352 -3.44 -5.52 -14.06
N THR A 353 -3.22 -5.61 -12.77
CA THR A 353 -4.34 -5.57 -11.84
C THR A 353 -4.80 -4.16 -11.50
N LEU A 354 -6.11 -4.00 -11.28
CA LEU A 354 -6.74 -2.72 -10.99
C LEU A 354 -6.59 -2.27 -9.53
N SER A 355 -6.17 -3.18 -8.65
CA SER A 355 -6.12 -2.93 -7.22
C SER A 355 -4.74 -3.21 -6.63
N ALA A 356 -4.30 -2.34 -5.73
CA ALA A 356 -3.11 -2.56 -4.90
C ALA A 356 -3.26 -3.80 -3.99
N THR A 357 -4.49 -4.25 -3.73
CA THR A 357 -4.79 -5.50 -3.01
C THR A 357 -4.33 -6.73 -3.78
N ASP A 358 -4.51 -6.71 -5.09
CA ASP A 358 -4.28 -7.87 -5.93
C ASP A 358 -2.78 -8.01 -6.23
N ILE A 359 -2.07 -6.89 -6.27
CA ILE A 359 -0.61 -6.83 -6.24
C ILE A 359 -0.04 -7.55 -5.01
N LEU A 360 -0.63 -7.36 -3.82
CA LEU A 360 -0.16 -7.97 -2.58
C LEU A 360 -0.48 -9.47 -2.51
N THR A 361 -1.55 -9.93 -3.16
CA THR A 361 -1.81 -11.37 -3.34
C THR A 361 -0.82 -12.02 -4.29
N ASP A 362 -0.35 -11.30 -5.31
CA ASP A 362 0.65 -11.78 -6.27
C ASP A 362 2.08 -11.83 -5.70
N ILE A 363 2.33 -11.27 -4.50
CA ILE A 363 3.60 -11.46 -3.79
C ILE A 363 3.69 -12.89 -3.21
N ASN A 364 2.55 -13.55 -2.97
CA ASN A 364 2.52 -14.92 -2.47
C ASN A 364 2.79 -15.91 -3.62
N ALA A 365 4.06 -15.98 -4.02
CA ALA A 365 4.57 -16.86 -5.06
C ALA A 365 4.49 -18.34 -4.63
N VAL A 366 3.39 -18.99 -5.02
CA VAL A 366 3.44 -20.43 -5.26
C VAL A 366 4.14 -20.61 -6.61
N GLU A 367 5.26 -21.30 -6.61
CA GLU A 367 5.97 -21.65 -7.84
C GLU A 367 5.24 -22.76 -8.61
N ASP A 368 5.34 -22.70 -9.92
CA ASP A 368 4.88 -23.74 -10.83
C ASP A 368 6.01 -24.08 -11.80
N VAL A 369 5.97 -25.30 -12.36
CA VAL A 369 6.96 -25.75 -13.34
C VAL A 369 6.53 -25.25 -14.71
N LEU A 370 7.41 -24.49 -15.37
CA LEU A 370 7.26 -24.10 -16.75
C LEU A 370 8.10 -25.03 -17.62
N GLU A 371 7.44 -25.99 -18.24
CA GLU A 371 8.05 -26.85 -19.25
C GLU A 371 8.15 -26.08 -20.57
N THR A 372 9.36 -26.03 -21.14
CA THR A 372 9.59 -25.35 -22.41
C THR A 372 10.44 -26.21 -23.33
N GLU A 373 10.02 -26.32 -24.58
CA GLU A 373 10.76 -27.09 -25.58
C GLU A 373 12.10 -26.41 -25.95
N LEU A 374 12.13 -25.07 -25.94
CA LEU A 374 13.29 -24.28 -26.40
C LEU A 374 14.29 -23.90 -25.30
N PHE A 375 13.83 -23.74 -24.05
CA PHE A 375 14.64 -23.15 -22.98
C PHE A 375 14.88 -24.12 -21.80
N GLY A 376 14.42 -25.36 -21.93
CA GLY A 376 14.44 -26.36 -20.87
C GLY A 376 13.38 -26.07 -19.79
N ASN A 377 13.36 -26.93 -18.77
CA ASN A 377 12.42 -26.79 -17.66
C ASN A 377 12.92 -25.73 -16.66
N GLY A 378 12.01 -24.94 -16.15
CA GLY A 378 12.28 -24.01 -15.05
C GLY A 378 11.03 -23.77 -14.22
N HIS A 379 11.08 -22.75 -13.36
CA HIS A 379 9.97 -22.39 -12.50
C HIS A 379 9.45 -21.00 -12.85
N CYS A 380 8.17 -20.78 -12.63
CA CYS A 380 7.54 -19.48 -12.80
C CYS A 380 6.48 -19.25 -11.72
N HIS A 381 5.95 -18.03 -11.65
CA HIS A 381 4.86 -17.71 -10.73
C HIS A 381 3.56 -18.40 -11.16
N SER A 382 3.03 -19.33 -10.36
CA SER A 382 1.86 -20.17 -10.68
C SER A 382 0.62 -19.38 -11.15
N GLY A 383 0.29 -18.28 -10.47
CA GLY A 383 -0.86 -17.45 -10.84
C GLY A 383 -0.69 -16.75 -12.19
N MET A 384 0.54 -16.32 -12.51
CA MET A 384 0.86 -15.71 -13.80
C MET A 384 0.90 -16.77 -14.89
N HIS A 385 1.39 -17.97 -14.58
CA HIS A 385 1.37 -19.12 -15.49
C HIS A 385 -0.05 -19.54 -15.85
N SER A 386 -0.92 -19.71 -14.86
CA SER A 386 -2.32 -20.04 -15.06
C SER A 386 -3.02 -19.02 -15.96
N ALA A 387 -2.78 -17.72 -15.73
CA ALA A 387 -3.33 -16.66 -16.56
C ALA A 387 -2.75 -16.65 -17.98
N ALA A 388 -1.45 -16.89 -18.15
CA ALA A 388 -0.81 -16.98 -19.46
C ALA A 388 -1.36 -18.17 -20.27
N THR A 389 -1.52 -19.33 -19.63
CA THR A 389 -2.12 -20.52 -20.24
C THR A 389 -3.56 -20.28 -20.68
N TYR A 390 -4.37 -19.63 -19.85
CA TYR A 390 -5.73 -19.24 -20.23
C TYR A 390 -5.76 -18.34 -21.48
N ILE A 391 -4.90 -17.32 -21.53
CA ILE A 391 -4.82 -16.41 -22.68
C ILE A 391 -4.33 -17.17 -23.93
N ARG A 392 -3.31 -18.01 -23.79
CA ARG A 392 -2.78 -18.85 -24.87
C ARG A 392 -3.90 -19.67 -25.51
N ASP A 393 -4.69 -20.35 -24.69
CA ASP A 393 -5.74 -21.25 -25.17
C ASP A 393 -6.88 -20.48 -25.88
N ASP A 394 -7.20 -19.26 -25.43
CA ASP A 394 -8.22 -18.40 -26.06
C ASP A 394 -7.74 -17.78 -27.40
N ILE A 395 -6.45 -17.46 -27.53
CA ILE A 395 -5.94 -16.72 -28.69
C ILE A 395 -5.19 -17.57 -29.73
N SER A 396 -4.76 -18.79 -29.42
CA SER A 396 -3.91 -19.59 -30.34
C SER A 396 -4.53 -19.76 -31.72
N THR A 397 -5.78 -20.23 -31.80
CA THR A 397 -6.49 -20.38 -33.08
C THR A 397 -6.73 -19.05 -33.77
N ARG A 398 -7.03 -17.99 -32.99
CA ARG A 398 -7.29 -16.65 -33.54
C ARG A 398 -6.04 -16.04 -34.15
N LEU A 399 -4.88 -16.26 -33.54
CA LEU A 399 -3.62 -15.77 -34.07
C LEU A 399 -3.31 -16.41 -35.43
N ILE A 400 -3.63 -17.69 -35.63
CA ILE A 400 -3.50 -18.34 -36.95
C ILE A 400 -4.32 -17.58 -38.00
N ASP A 401 -5.61 -17.33 -37.74
CA ASP A 401 -6.50 -16.59 -38.65
C ASP A 401 -6.03 -15.15 -38.90
N ILE A 402 -5.47 -14.51 -37.88
CA ILE A 402 -4.91 -13.16 -37.97
C ILE A 402 -3.67 -13.15 -38.85
N PHE A 403 -2.72 -14.07 -38.66
CA PHE A 403 -1.49 -14.10 -39.46
C PHE A 403 -1.73 -14.54 -40.91
N ILE A 404 -2.82 -15.26 -41.21
CA ILE A 404 -3.26 -15.47 -42.60
C ILE A 404 -3.62 -14.13 -43.27
N LYS A 405 -4.23 -13.20 -42.54
CA LYS A 405 -4.61 -11.86 -43.05
C LYS A 405 -3.45 -10.86 -43.01
N TYR A 406 -2.51 -11.04 -42.10
CA TYR A 406 -1.37 -10.15 -41.86
C TYR A 406 -0.04 -10.93 -41.88
N PRO A 407 0.34 -11.54 -43.03
CA PRO A 407 1.49 -12.45 -43.09
C PRO A 407 2.85 -11.76 -42.86
N ASP A 408 2.97 -10.48 -43.24
CA ASP A 408 4.20 -9.70 -43.09
C ASP A 408 4.35 -9.07 -41.69
N TYR A 409 3.43 -9.35 -40.77
CA TYR A 409 3.42 -8.70 -39.47
C TYR A 409 4.18 -9.55 -38.45
N GLU A 410 4.82 -8.89 -37.49
CA GLU A 410 5.46 -9.57 -36.36
C GLU A 410 4.59 -9.53 -35.11
N LEU A 411 4.63 -10.60 -34.32
CA LEU A 411 3.96 -10.67 -33.03
C LEU A 411 4.74 -9.89 -31.97
N ILE A 412 4.05 -9.02 -31.24
CA ILE A 412 4.55 -8.32 -30.06
C ILE A 412 3.60 -8.61 -28.90
N ILE A 413 4.14 -8.98 -27.76
CA ILE A 413 3.37 -9.10 -26.52
C ILE A 413 3.82 -7.98 -25.58
N CYS A 414 2.88 -7.30 -24.95
CA CYS A 414 3.20 -6.28 -23.96
C CYS A 414 2.24 -6.35 -22.78
N GLY A 415 2.68 -5.83 -21.65
CA GLY A 415 1.87 -5.79 -20.46
C GLY A 415 2.43 -4.83 -19.43
N TYR A 416 1.61 -4.50 -18.45
CA TYR A 416 1.95 -3.58 -17.36
C TYR A 416 1.74 -4.27 -16.01
N SER A 417 2.65 -4.06 -15.04
CA SER A 417 2.53 -4.63 -13.70
C SER A 417 2.34 -6.15 -13.77
N LEU A 418 1.37 -6.75 -13.07
CA LEU A 418 1.04 -8.19 -13.20
C LEU A 418 0.96 -8.65 -14.67
N GLY A 419 0.34 -7.86 -15.54
CA GLY A 419 0.18 -8.17 -16.96
C GLY A 419 1.50 -8.28 -17.70
N ALA A 420 2.56 -7.60 -17.24
CA ALA A 420 3.91 -7.75 -17.77
C ALA A 420 4.50 -9.13 -17.44
N GLY A 421 4.28 -9.62 -16.21
CA GLY A 421 4.69 -10.98 -15.81
C GLY A 421 3.98 -12.05 -16.64
N ILE A 422 2.65 -11.93 -16.79
CA ILE A 422 1.84 -12.81 -17.65
C ILE A 422 2.32 -12.75 -19.11
N ALA A 423 2.56 -11.54 -19.63
CA ALA A 423 3.10 -11.33 -20.98
C ALA A 423 4.43 -12.04 -21.20
N SER A 424 5.34 -12.04 -20.22
CA SER A 424 6.63 -12.72 -20.35
C SER A 424 6.50 -14.24 -20.42
N ILE A 425 5.63 -14.84 -19.61
CA ILE A 425 5.36 -16.28 -19.64
C ILE A 425 4.67 -16.65 -20.94
N LEU A 426 3.65 -15.88 -21.36
CA LEU A 426 2.99 -16.08 -22.64
C LEU A 426 3.96 -15.98 -23.82
N ALA A 427 4.92 -15.05 -23.74
CA ALA A 427 5.93 -14.90 -24.78
C ALA A 427 6.85 -16.12 -24.88
N ILE A 428 7.19 -16.76 -23.76
CA ILE A 428 7.94 -18.02 -23.75
C ILE A 428 7.12 -19.13 -24.43
N LEU A 429 5.83 -19.25 -24.07
CA LEU A 429 4.93 -20.26 -24.63
C LEU A 429 4.74 -20.12 -26.14
N PHE A 430 4.75 -18.89 -26.67
CA PHE A 430 4.58 -18.63 -28.10
C PHE A 430 5.88 -18.57 -28.91
N LYS A 431 7.04 -18.48 -28.25
CA LYS A 431 8.33 -18.35 -28.94
C LYS A 431 8.64 -19.47 -29.95
N PRO A 432 8.27 -20.75 -29.71
CA PRO A 432 8.46 -21.82 -30.69
C PRO A 432 7.73 -21.57 -32.02
N ASN A 433 6.51 -21.04 -31.96
CA ASN A 433 5.68 -20.79 -33.14
C ASN A 433 5.96 -19.41 -33.78
N TYR A 434 6.53 -18.47 -33.02
CA TYR A 434 6.80 -17.10 -33.45
C TYR A 434 8.25 -16.70 -33.15
N PRO A 435 9.24 -17.10 -33.97
CA PRO A 435 10.67 -16.88 -33.67
C PRO A 435 11.08 -15.41 -33.52
N HIS A 436 10.42 -14.48 -34.21
CA HIS A 436 10.70 -13.05 -34.14
C HIS A 436 9.94 -12.30 -33.04
N LEU A 437 9.16 -13.03 -32.22
CA LEU A 437 8.40 -12.47 -31.12
C LEU A 437 9.30 -11.69 -30.14
N LYS A 438 8.88 -10.46 -29.82
CA LYS A 438 9.42 -9.64 -28.72
C LYS A 438 8.36 -9.39 -27.66
N CYS A 439 8.78 -9.25 -26.41
CA CYS A 439 7.95 -8.94 -25.26
C CYS A 439 8.41 -7.66 -24.55
N TYR A 440 7.49 -6.73 -24.27
CA TYR A 440 7.78 -5.50 -23.52
C TYR A 440 6.97 -5.48 -22.22
N GLY A 441 7.64 -5.72 -21.12
CA GLY A 441 7.09 -5.68 -19.78
C GLY A 441 7.34 -4.33 -19.10
N ILE A 442 6.28 -3.57 -18.85
CA ILE A 442 6.38 -2.30 -18.13
C ILE A 442 6.04 -2.53 -16.66
N ALA A 443 6.84 -1.98 -15.75
CA ALA A 443 6.62 -2.12 -14.31
C ALA A 443 6.52 -3.60 -13.87
N MET A 444 7.31 -4.46 -14.50
CA MET A 444 7.24 -5.91 -14.31
C MET A 444 7.56 -6.30 -12.86
N PRO A 445 6.84 -7.27 -12.26
CA PRO A 445 7.16 -7.80 -10.94
C PRO A 445 8.58 -8.35 -10.84
N GLY A 446 9.18 -8.23 -9.66
CA GLY A 446 10.55 -8.71 -9.38
C GLY A 446 10.69 -10.23 -9.36
N SER A 447 9.60 -10.98 -9.19
CA SER A 447 9.59 -12.45 -9.05
C SER A 447 8.67 -13.13 -10.06
N VAL A 448 9.17 -13.42 -11.26
CA VAL A 448 8.36 -14.03 -12.34
C VAL A 448 8.89 -15.39 -12.79
N LEU A 449 10.20 -15.51 -13.07
CA LEU A 449 10.81 -16.73 -13.62
C LEU A 449 12.03 -17.16 -12.81
N SER A 450 12.34 -18.45 -12.79
CA SER A 450 13.60 -18.97 -12.30
C SER A 450 14.78 -18.41 -13.10
N GLU A 451 15.95 -18.37 -12.47
CA GLU A 451 17.14 -17.74 -13.05
C GLU A 451 17.49 -18.28 -14.45
N ASN A 452 17.46 -19.60 -14.65
CA ASN A 452 17.75 -20.21 -15.95
C ASN A 452 16.84 -19.68 -17.08
N LEU A 453 15.53 -19.58 -16.84
CA LEU A 453 14.57 -19.07 -17.83
C LEU A 453 14.69 -17.56 -18.02
N ALA A 454 14.88 -16.82 -16.92
CA ALA A 454 15.09 -15.37 -16.97
C ALA A 454 16.34 -15.00 -17.79
N MET A 455 17.42 -15.77 -17.68
CA MET A 455 18.63 -15.61 -18.48
C MET A 455 18.41 -15.99 -19.95
N ALA A 456 17.75 -17.11 -20.22
CA ALA A 456 17.50 -17.61 -21.58
C ALA A 456 16.66 -16.65 -22.44
N THR A 457 15.82 -15.83 -21.80
CA THR A 457 14.85 -14.95 -22.45
C THR A 457 15.36 -13.52 -22.71
N ARG A 458 16.60 -13.20 -22.33
CA ARG A 458 17.20 -11.85 -22.46
C ARG A 458 17.16 -11.23 -23.85
N HIS A 459 17.19 -12.06 -24.89
CA HIS A 459 17.25 -11.61 -26.28
C HIS A 459 15.88 -11.17 -26.86
N PHE A 460 14.77 -11.43 -26.16
CA PHE A 460 13.45 -11.07 -26.66
C PHE A 460 12.46 -10.53 -25.61
N ILE A 461 12.76 -10.61 -24.32
CA ILE A 461 11.96 -10.01 -23.26
C ILE A 461 12.69 -8.78 -22.71
N TYR A 462 11.97 -7.65 -22.61
CA TYR A 462 12.50 -6.37 -22.14
C TYR A 462 11.65 -5.84 -20.99
N SER A 463 12.29 -5.58 -19.86
CA SER A 463 11.64 -5.26 -18.59
C SER A 463 12.03 -3.85 -18.13
N TYR A 464 11.06 -2.95 -18.03
CA TYR A 464 11.29 -1.55 -17.67
C TYR A 464 10.88 -1.29 -16.24
N VAL A 465 11.77 -0.67 -15.46
CA VAL A 465 11.50 -0.29 -14.06
C VAL A 465 11.91 1.16 -13.83
N VAL A 466 11.05 1.93 -13.15
CA VAL A 466 11.33 3.33 -12.79
C VAL A 466 11.75 3.44 -11.33
N ASP A 467 12.87 4.13 -11.07
CA ASP A 467 13.39 4.52 -9.75
C ASP A 467 13.30 3.36 -8.72
N VAL A 468 12.45 3.57 -7.72
CA VAL A 468 12.22 2.73 -6.55
C VAL A 468 10.82 2.12 -6.60
N ASP A 469 10.28 1.91 -7.81
CA ASP A 469 9.05 1.15 -8.01
C ASP A 469 9.14 -0.17 -7.24
N MET A 470 8.27 -0.33 -6.26
CA MET A 470 8.31 -1.50 -5.40
C MET A 470 7.91 -2.77 -6.11
N ILE A 471 7.13 -2.70 -7.19
CA ILE A 471 6.62 -3.89 -7.88
C ILE A 471 7.77 -4.60 -8.56
N GLY A 472 8.64 -3.83 -9.20
CA GLY A 472 9.92 -4.34 -9.70
C GLY A 472 10.78 -5.01 -8.65
N ARG A 473 10.55 -4.74 -7.36
CA ARG A 473 11.29 -5.25 -6.21
C ARG A 473 10.49 -6.22 -5.34
N ALA A 474 9.25 -6.49 -5.70
CA ALA A 474 8.34 -7.26 -4.88
C ALA A 474 8.63 -8.76 -5.06
N SER A 475 8.90 -9.42 -3.94
CA SER A 475 9.10 -10.87 -3.84
C SER A 475 8.90 -11.28 -2.38
N ILE A 476 8.69 -12.57 -2.12
CA ILE A 476 8.63 -13.08 -0.73
C ILE A 476 9.94 -12.77 0.01
N ARG A 477 11.09 -13.00 -0.63
CA ARG A 477 12.41 -12.79 -0.04
C ARG A 477 12.67 -11.31 0.28
N SER A 478 12.28 -10.41 -0.61
CA SER A 478 12.45 -8.97 -0.38
C SER A 478 11.52 -8.46 0.73
N LEU A 479 10.35 -9.09 0.91
CA LEU A 479 9.43 -8.83 2.01
C LEU A 479 9.98 -9.33 3.36
N GLU A 480 10.56 -10.54 3.39
CA GLU A 480 11.26 -11.10 4.56
C GLU A 480 12.43 -10.22 4.97
N HIS A 481 13.28 -9.84 4.00
CA HIS A 481 14.39 -8.94 4.24
C HIS A 481 13.92 -7.57 4.76
N LEU A 482 12.82 -7.04 4.22
CA LEU A 482 12.22 -5.80 4.74
C LEU A 482 11.76 -5.95 6.19
N ARG A 483 11.10 -7.06 6.53
CA ARG A 483 10.68 -7.36 7.91
C ARG A 483 11.87 -7.39 8.86
N ASP A 484 12.92 -8.12 8.49
CA ASP A 484 14.11 -8.29 9.33
C ASP A 484 14.85 -6.94 9.51
N ARG A 485 14.93 -6.13 8.45
CA ARG A 485 15.44 -4.75 8.51
C ARG A 485 14.61 -3.85 9.42
N ILE A 486 13.27 -3.96 9.38
CA ILE A 486 12.37 -3.21 10.26
C ILE A 486 12.66 -3.55 11.72
N ILE A 487 12.79 -4.85 12.02
CA ILE A 487 13.09 -5.34 13.36
C ILE A 487 14.45 -4.81 13.83
N ASP A 488 15.49 -4.93 13.00
CA ASP A 488 16.84 -4.46 13.31
C ASP A 488 16.88 -2.93 13.54
N ALA A 489 16.21 -2.15 12.68
CA ALA A 489 16.10 -0.71 12.83
C ALA A 489 15.39 -0.31 14.13
N LEU A 490 14.31 -1.02 14.48
CA LEU A 490 13.58 -0.80 15.73
C LEU A 490 14.39 -1.21 16.96
N ASP A 491 15.17 -2.29 16.88
CA ASP A 491 16.03 -2.78 17.96
C ASP A 491 17.21 -1.83 18.21
N LYS A 492 17.82 -1.28 17.16
CA LYS A 492 18.89 -0.26 17.25
C LYS A 492 18.38 1.12 17.66
N CYS A 493 17.06 1.36 17.62
CA CYS A 493 16.50 2.68 17.90
C CYS A 493 16.54 3.05 19.39
N ASN A 494 17.06 4.25 19.67
CA ASN A 494 17.10 4.84 21.02
C ASN A 494 16.04 5.94 21.26
N ARG A 495 15.12 6.15 20.31
CA ARG A 495 14.07 7.19 20.39
C ARG A 495 12.72 6.57 20.74
N ASN A 496 11.83 7.38 21.30
CA ASN A 496 10.44 6.96 21.49
C ASN A 496 9.65 7.00 20.18
N LYS A 497 8.60 6.18 20.09
CA LYS A 497 7.77 6.01 18.89
C LYS A 497 7.18 7.32 18.37
N LEU A 498 6.66 8.17 19.27
CA LEU A 498 6.10 9.47 18.89
C LEU A 498 7.14 10.34 18.16
N ARG A 499 8.39 10.38 18.64
CA ARG A 499 9.45 11.13 17.99
C ARG A 499 9.77 10.59 16.60
N ILE A 500 9.73 9.27 16.41
CA ILE A 500 9.96 8.63 15.10
C ILE A 500 8.81 9.00 14.15
N LEU A 501 7.55 8.76 14.57
CA LEU A 501 6.36 9.02 13.74
C LEU A 501 6.22 10.50 13.35
N THR A 502 6.73 11.41 14.17
CA THR A 502 6.71 12.86 13.89
C THR A 502 7.90 13.35 13.06
N MET A 503 8.94 12.53 12.82
CA MET A 503 10.09 12.92 11.98
C MET A 503 9.69 13.27 10.55
N THR A 504 8.67 12.62 10.00
CA THR A 504 8.15 12.89 8.65
C THR A 504 7.37 14.21 8.59
N LEU A 505 6.66 14.58 9.66
CA LEU A 505 5.85 15.81 9.77
C LEU A 505 6.71 17.08 9.95
N PHE A 506 7.79 17.00 10.73
CA PHE A 506 8.68 18.14 11.01
C PHE A 506 9.97 18.14 10.18
N GLY A 507 10.24 17.07 9.41
CA GLY A 507 11.43 16.90 8.58
C GLY A 507 11.51 17.81 7.35
N THR A 508 10.49 18.62 7.08
CA THR A 508 10.50 19.65 6.04
C THR A 508 11.27 20.92 6.45
N LEU A 509 11.69 21.07 7.72
CA LEU A 509 12.28 22.33 8.22
C LEU A 509 13.66 22.24 8.90
N ARG A 510 14.39 21.10 8.91
CA ARG A 510 15.74 21.07 9.52
C ARG A 510 16.74 20.18 8.79
N LYS A 511 17.94 20.75 8.53
CA LYS A 511 19.09 20.16 7.83
C LYS A 511 19.32 18.68 8.20
N ARG A 512 19.18 17.82 7.18
CA ARG A 512 19.55 16.39 7.11
C ARG A 512 21.05 16.20 7.34
N ARG A 513 21.49 16.07 8.59
CA ARG A 513 22.83 15.55 8.93
C ARG A 513 22.87 15.11 10.39
N GLN A 514 22.24 13.98 10.70
CA GLN A 514 22.64 13.17 11.85
C GLN A 514 22.59 11.70 11.42
N THR A 515 23.77 11.20 11.10
CA THR A 515 24.13 9.81 10.87
C THR A 515 23.67 8.95 12.05
N PHE A 516 22.91 7.90 11.77
CA PHE A 516 22.61 6.81 12.70
C PHE A 516 23.78 5.83 12.73
N HIS A 517 24.95 6.27 13.21
CA HIS A 517 26.04 5.35 13.54
C HIS A 517 26.76 5.87 14.79
N SER A 518 26.72 5.09 15.88
CA SER A 518 27.89 4.98 16.74
C SER A 518 28.56 3.65 16.42
N VAL A 519 29.77 3.76 15.89
CA VAL A 519 30.72 2.70 15.56
C VAL A 519 31.05 1.88 16.81
N ASN A 520 31.06 0.55 16.66
CA ASN A 520 32.23 -0.27 16.98
C ASN A 520 32.17 -1.59 16.18
N SER A 521 33.03 -1.63 15.17
CA SER A 521 33.45 -2.79 14.39
C SER A 521 34.31 -3.73 15.23
N GLN A 522 34.27 -5.02 14.86
CA GLN A 522 35.13 -6.16 15.24
C GLN A 522 34.57 -7.10 16.33
N THR A 523 33.97 -8.23 15.91
CA THR A 523 34.40 -9.59 16.31
C THR A 523 33.77 -10.65 15.38
N PRO A 524 34.49 -11.73 15.02
CA PRO A 524 34.04 -12.75 14.09
C PRO A 524 33.12 -13.79 14.77
N ALA A 525 32.43 -14.54 13.91
CA ALA A 525 31.48 -15.60 14.22
C ALA A 525 31.94 -16.58 15.31
N LEU A 526 31.03 -16.88 16.23
CA LEU A 526 30.92 -18.20 16.86
C LEU A 526 29.44 -18.57 16.89
N MET A 527 29.13 -19.64 16.16
CA MET A 527 27.91 -20.43 16.32
C MET A 527 27.90 -20.97 17.75
N ASP A 528 26.78 -20.88 18.44
CA ASP A 528 26.54 -21.71 19.60
C ASP A 528 25.14 -22.31 19.49
N GLU A 529 25.13 -23.62 19.25
CA GLU A 529 23.97 -24.49 19.33
C GLU A 529 23.61 -24.70 20.80
N SER A 530 22.35 -24.46 21.17
CA SER A 530 21.64 -25.26 22.18
C SER A 530 20.21 -24.77 22.31
N PHE A 531 19.29 -25.43 21.59
CA PHE A 531 17.85 -25.26 21.77
C PHE A 531 17.27 -26.55 22.35
N SER A 532 16.77 -26.48 23.59
CA SER A 532 15.92 -27.51 24.18
C SER A 532 14.45 -27.18 23.90
N PRO A 533 13.60 -28.14 23.47
CA PRO A 533 12.21 -27.85 23.17
C PRO A 533 11.39 -27.89 24.46
N SER A 534 10.58 -26.86 24.71
CA SER A 534 9.54 -26.95 25.75
C SER A 534 8.21 -26.40 25.25
N THR A 535 7.32 -27.36 25.02
CA THR A 535 5.85 -27.35 25.20
C THR A 535 4.99 -26.47 24.29
N THR A 536 4.45 -27.17 23.27
CA THR A 536 3.35 -26.83 22.37
C THR A 536 2.03 -26.54 23.09
N LEU A 537 1.37 -25.44 22.76
CA LEU A 537 -0.07 -25.23 22.99
C LEU A 537 -0.77 -25.14 21.62
N ASN A 538 -1.69 -26.09 21.40
CA ASN A 538 -2.46 -26.31 20.18
C ASN A 538 -3.31 -25.08 19.78
N ILE A 539 -3.05 -24.54 18.58
CA ILE A 539 -3.97 -23.68 17.82
C ILE A 539 -3.96 -24.16 16.36
N ASP A 540 -5.12 -24.64 15.92
CA ASP A 540 -5.59 -25.05 14.58
C ASP A 540 -4.57 -25.37 13.46
N SER A 541 -4.41 -26.67 13.25
CA SER A 541 -3.50 -27.37 12.34
C SER A 541 -4.05 -27.58 10.92
N THR A 542 -4.37 -26.52 10.18
CA THR A 542 -4.75 -26.72 8.74
C THR A 542 -4.20 -25.68 7.78
N ILE A 543 -3.60 -24.60 8.29
CA ILE A 543 -3.07 -23.50 7.46
C ILE A 543 -1.54 -23.40 7.55
N SER A 544 -0.94 -23.91 8.62
CA SER A 544 0.52 -24.00 8.75
C SER A 544 1.13 -25.06 7.84
N GLU A 545 0.47 -26.18 7.56
CA GLU A 545 1.09 -27.25 6.75
C GLU A 545 1.31 -26.89 5.27
N LEU A 546 0.54 -25.97 4.69
CA LEU A 546 0.70 -25.59 3.28
C LEU A 546 1.69 -24.42 3.06
N VAL A 547 1.97 -23.63 4.10
CA VAL A 547 2.82 -22.44 4.02
C VAL A 547 4.12 -22.59 4.82
N LEU A 548 4.16 -23.46 5.84
CA LEU A 548 5.33 -23.73 6.70
C LEU A 548 6.01 -25.09 6.50
N ASN A 549 5.45 -26.07 5.74
CA ASN A 549 6.12 -27.38 5.57
C ASN A 549 7.25 -27.39 4.53
N GLN A 550 7.47 -26.30 3.81
CA GLN A 550 8.67 -26.13 2.99
C GLN A 550 9.59 -25.15 3.68
N THR A 551 10.82 -25.57 3.94
CA THR A 551 11.82 -24.65 4.47
C THR A 551 12.06 -23.54 3.43
N PRO A 552 12.41 -22.30 3.82
CA PRO A 552 12.74 -21.22 2.88
C PRO A 552 13.84 -21.61 1.86
N ALA A 553 14.63 -22.63 2.18
CA ALA A 553 15.68 -23.19 1.34
C ALA A 553 15.15 -24.01 0.13
N ASP A 554 13.91 -24.49 0.16
CA ASP A 554 13.37 -25.38 -0.86
C ASP A 554 12.63 -24.66 -2.00
N ARG A 555 12.37 -23.34 -1.88
CA ARG A 555 11.65 -22.56 -2.90
C ARG A 555 12.57 -22.06 -4.01
N ALA A 556 12.17 -22.28 -5.26
CA ALA A 556 12.84 -21.76 -6.44
C ALA A 556 12.93 -20.22 -6.39
N HIS A 557 14.14 -19.70 -6.62
CA HIS A 557 14.35 -18.26 -6.66
C HIS A 557 13.79 -17.66 -7.96
N LEU A 558 12.61 -17.05 -7.88
CA LEU A 558 12.02 -16.31 -8.99
C LEU A 558 12.57 -14.88 -9.06
N ILE A 559 12.96 -14.47 -10.25
CA ILE A 559 13.57 -13.17 -10.56
C ILE A 559 12.87 -12.50 -11.76
N MET A 560 13.24 -11.24 -12.02
CA MET A 560 12.77 -10.47 -13.16
C MET A 560 13.40 -10.98 -14.46
N PRO A 561 12.61 -11.36 -15.48
CA PRO A 561 13.11 -11.92 -16.72
C PRO A 561 13.59 -10.86 -17.71
N GLY A 562 14.39 -11.31 -18.67
CA GLY A 562 14.75 -10.52 -19.84
C GLY A 562 15.87 -9.52 -19.62
N THR A 563 16.02 -8.62 -20.58
CA THR A 563 16.91 -7.45 -20.50
C THR A 563 16.22 -6.36 -19.67
N ILE A 564 16.84 -5.97 -18.56
CA ILE A 564 16.24 -5.02 -17.61
C ILE A 564 16.76 -3.60 -17.88
N ILE A 565 15.84 -2.66 -18.07
CA ILE A 565 16.11 -1.24 -18.26
C ILE A 565 15.64 -0.49 -17.01
N HIS A 566 16.60 0.10 -16.29
CA HIS A 566 16.32 0.91 -15.10
C HIS A 566 16.32 2.39 -15.47
N LEU A 567 15.18 3.05 -15.27
CA LEU A 567 14.98 4.49 -15.45
C LEU A 567 15.10 5.16 -14.09
N TYR A 568 16.21 5.85 -13.80
CA TYR A 568 16.46 6.45 -12.50
C TYR A 568 16.58 7.96 -12.59
N SER A 569 16.26 8.65 -11.50
CA SER A 569 16.24 10.10 -11.42
C SER A 569 17.53 10.67 -10.81
N ILE A 570 18.03 11.77 -11.37
CA ILE A 570 19.33 12.34 -10.96
C ILE A 570 19.18 13.40 -9.86
N ASN A 571 18.18 14.27 -9.99
CA ASN A 571 18.04 15.49 -9.17
C ASN A 571 16.90 15.40 -8.13
N ARG A 572 16.58 14.20 -7.63
CA ARG A 572 15.42 14.04 -6.73
C ARG A 572 15.73 14.47 -5.29
N VAL A 573 14.93 15.43 -4.81
CA VAL A 573 14.81 15.77 -3.38
C VAL A 573 13.31 15.80 -3.00
N GLY A 574 12.83 14.74 -2.34
CA GLY A 574 11.52 14.71 -1.67
C GLY A 574 10.29 14.48 -2.57
N LEU A 575 9.10 14.46 -1.94
CA LEU A 575 7.81 14.09 -2.57
C LEU A 575 7.34 15.09 -3.65
N PHE A 576 7.68 16.37 -3.47
CA PHE A 576 7.18 17.51 -4.26
C PHE A 576 8.23 18.12 -5.21
N SER A 577 9.27 17.38 -5.59
CA SER A 577 10.27 17.89 -6.54
C SER A 577 9.59 18.30 -7.86
N ARG A 578 9.82 19.55 -8.28
CA ARG A 578 9.11 20.18 -9.42
C ARG A 578 9.73 19.84 -10.78
N LYS A 579 11.00 19.43 -10.84
CA LYS A 579 11.67 19.03 -12.08
C LYS A 579 12.49 17.78 -11.79
N ILE A 580 12.08 16.67 -12.39
CA ILE A 580 12.75 15.38 -12.23
C ILE A 580 13.31 15.04 -13.61
N SER A 581 14.63 15.04 -13.72
CA SER A 581 15.34 14.52 -14.88
C SER A 581 15.69 13.05 -14.63
N TYR A 582 15.52 12.23 -15.67
CA TYR A 582 15.75 10.80 -15.66
C TYR A 582 16.93 10.44 -16.56
N ARG A 583 17.58 9.34 -16.22
CA ARG A 583 18.56 8.61 -17.04
C ARG A 583 18.14 7.15 -17.12
N ALA A 584 18.68 6.44 -18.12
CA ALA A 584 18.46 5.01 -18.28
C ALA A 584 19.79 4.24 -18.30
N CYS A 585 19.82 3.11 -17.59
CA CYS A 585 20.89 2.14 -17.67
C CYS A 585 20.35 0.73 -17.89
N MET A 586 21.19 -0.13 -18.45
CA MET A 586 20.95 -1.57 -18.39
C MET A 586 21.28 -2.06 -16.98
N SER A 587 20.42 -2.91 -16.42
CA SER A 587 20.55 -3.40 -15.05
C SER A 587 20.49 -4.91 -14.98
N THR A 588 20.90 -5.46 -13.84
CA THR A 588 20.70 -6.85 -13.46
C THR A 588 19.56 -6.98 -12.46
N TYR A 589 19.02 -8.19 -12.33
CA TYR A 589 17.92 -8.49 -11.40
C TYR A 589 18.35 -8.32 -9.93
N ASN A 590 19.63 -8.52 -9.61
CA ASN A 590 20.18 -8.35 -8.26
C ASN A 590 19.89 -6.96 -7.66
N ARG A 591 19.86 -5.93 -8.50
CA ARG A 591 19.53 -4.55 -8.09
C ARG A 591 18.10 -4.40 -7.55
N PHE A 592 17.21 -5.30 -7.95
CA PHE A 592 15.80 -5.29 -7.58
C PHE A 592 15.46 -6.37 -6.53
N SER A 593 16.45 -7.07 -5.98
CA SER A 593 16.25 -8.12 -4.97
C SER A 593 15.76 -7.61 -3.61
N GLN A 594 15.81 -6.30 -3.36
CA GLN A 594 15.45 -5.68 -2.10
C GLN A 594 14.43 -4.55 -2.29
N LEU A 595 13.45 -4.51 -1.38
CA LEU A 595 12.50 -3.40 -1.25
C LEU A 595 13.22 -2.18 -0.66
N ILE A 596 13.05 -1.04 -1.33
CA ILE A 596 13.58 0.26 -0.90
C ILE A 596 12.41 1.06 -0.35
N VAL A 597 12.49 1.45 0.91
CA VAL A 597 11.47 2.25 1.59
C VAL A 597 11.63 3.70 1.17
N HIS A 598 10.82 4.12 0.21
CA HIS A 598 10.84 5.49 -0.29
C HIS A 598 9.42 6.05 -0.40
N PRO A 599 9.16 7.33 -0.08
CA PRO A 599 7.79 7.88 -0.15
C PRO A 599 7.12 7.80 -1.52
N ARG A 600 7.93 7.70 -2.58
CA ARG A 600 7.46 7.57 -3.96
C ARG A 600 7.41 6.12 -4.48
N MET A 601 7.78 5.11 -3.69
CA MET A 601 7.83 3.71 -4.14
C MET A 601 6.50 3.24 -4.78
N TRP A 602 5.35 3.75 -4.29
CA TRP A 602 4.02 3.54 -4.90
C TRP A 602 3.75 4.45 -6.11
N LEU A 603 4.19 5.71 -6.03
CA LEU A 603 3.95 6.71 -7.08
C LEU A 603 4.75 6.41 -8.35
N ASP A 604 5.95 5.86 -8.21
CA ASP A 604 6.82 5.50 -9.33
C ASP A 604 6.27 4.28 -10.08
N HIS A 605 5.44 3.45 -9.44
CA HIS A 605 4.69 2.39 -10.10
C HIS A 605 3.58 2.88 -11.04
N PHE A 606 3.16 4.14 -10.94
CA PHE A 606 2.02 4.59 -11.75
C PHE A 606 2.37 4.76 -13.23
N PRO A 607 1.42 4.45 -14.14
CA PRO A 607 1.60 4.58 -15.60
C PRO A 607 2.20 5.91 -16.07
N ALA A 608 1.77 7.01 -15.44
CA ALA A 608 2.27 8.35 -15.76
C ALA A 608 3.77 8.51 -15.50
N SER A 609 4.30 7.84 -14.48
CA SER A 609 5.72 7.89 -14.11
C SER A 609 6.59 7.24 -15.19
N TYR A 610 6.18 6.08 -15.71
CA TYR A 610 6.84 5.40 -16.83
C TYR A 610 6.82 6.22 -18.12
N ALA A 611 5.67 6.76 -18.49
CA ALA A 611 5.55 7.59 -19.70
C ALA A 611 6.42 8.85 -19.61
N THR A 612 6.43 9.51 -18.43
CA THR A 612 7.24 10.71 -18.20
C THR A 612 8.73 10.38 -18.22
N ALA A 613 9.15 9.33 -17.50
CA ALA A 613 10.56 8.95 -17.40
C ALA A 613 11.13 8.53 -18.77
N LEU A 614 10.41 7.70 -19.53
CA LEU A 614 10.84 7.28 -20.86
C LEU A 614 10.95 8.48 -21.82
N ALA A 615 9.96 9.38 -21.82
CA ALA A 615 10.00 10.56 -22.68
C ALA A 615 11.17 11.49 -22.34
N ASP A 616 11.40 11.75 -21.05
CA ASP A 616 12.48 12.63 -20.58
C ASP A 616 13.87 12.08 -20.90
N VAL A 617 14.09 10.76 -20.74
CA VAL A 617 15.36 10.12 -21.12
C VAL A 617 15.59 10.22 -22.63
N ILE A 618 14.55 10.00 -23.45
CA ILE A 618 14.69 10.05 -24.91
C ILE A 618 15.00 11.47 -25.39
N GLU A 619 14.36 12.48 -24.78
CA GLU A 619 14.59 13.89 -25.11
C GLU A 619 16.01 14.34 -24.72
N ASN A 620 16.54 13.84 -23.60
CA ASN A 620 17.84 14.24 -23.06
C ASN A 620 18.94 13.16 -23.25
N TYR A 621 18.79 12.28 -24.24
CA TYR A 621 19.68 11.13 -24.42
C TYR A 621 21.14 11.53 -24.71
N ASP A 622 21.33 12.51 -25.59
CA ASP A 622 22.67 12.97 -26.00
C ASP A 622 23.41 13.67 -24.85
N GLN A 623 22.69 14.43 -24.02
CA GLN A 623 23.27 15.05 -22.81
C GLN A 623 23.70 13.98 -21.80
N SER A 624 22.91 12.91 -21.67
CA SER A 624 23.21 11.80 -20.75
C SER A 624 24.48 11.04 -21.16
N LEU A 625 24.75 10.92 -22.47
CA LEU A 625 25.96 10.29 -23.00
C LEU A 625 27.22 11.13 -22.72
N GLN A 626 27.15 12.45 -22.90
CA GLN A 626 28.28 13.37 -22.71
C GLN A 626 28.73 13.48 -21.24
N GLU A 627 27.83 13.30 -20.28
CA GLU A 627 28.14 13.37 -18.85
C GLU A 627 28.70 12.06 -18.26
N LEU A 628 28.75 10.98 -19.05
CA LEU A 628 29.29 9.66 -18.67
C LEU A 628 30.68 9.36 -19.25
N THR A 629 31.08 10.09 -20.29
CA THR A 629 32.44 10.12 -20.87
C THR A 629 33.27 11.20 -20.21
#